data_AF-A0AAU1LI90-F1
#
_entry.id   AF-A0AAU1LI90-F1
#
_cell.length_a   1.000
_cell.length_b   1.000
_cell.length_c   1.000
_cell.angle_alpha   90.00
_cell.angle_beta   90.00
_cell.angle_gamma   90.00
#
_symmetry.space_group_name_H-M   'P 1'
#
loop_
_entity.id
_entity.type
_entity.pdbx_description
1 polymer ?
#
loop_
_entity_poly.entity_id
_entity_poly.type
_entity_poly.pdbx_seq_one_letter_code
_entity_poly.pdbx_strand_id
1 'polypeptide(L)'
;MGVEEEFVVVDRRTGAPVARGPRVVKAAAAVLRGQVQEEFLGAQVEVCTRPTSDLGVLRSELALLRKVMGEVAADERCLLVATGTPVIQDNTIRASPGSQGVLAGFTT
;
A
#
# COMPACT_ATOMS: atom_id res chain seq x y z
N MET A 1 -10.90 14.53 -8.31
CA MET A 1 -10.01 13.45 -8.77
C MET A 1 -9.30 12.86 -7.56
N GLY A 2 -9.17 11.54 -7.49
CA GLY A 2 -8.34 10.82 -6.53
C GLY A 2 -7.49 9.80 -7.27
N VAL A 3 -6.40 9.37 -6.65
CA VAL A 3 -5.44 8.39 -7.16
C VAL A 3 -5.23 7.31 -6.11
N GLU A 4 -5.22 6.07 -6.58
CA GLU A 4 -4.75 4.89 -5.84
C GLU A 4 -3.39 4.49 -6.41
N GLU A 5 -2.45 4.14 -5.52
CA GLU A 5 -1.16 3.55 -5.90
C GLU A 5 -0.96 2.23 -5.16
N GLU A 6 -0.69 1.19 -5.94
CA GLU A 6 -0.34 -0.13 -5.44
C GLU A 6 1.17 -0.35 -5.51
N PHE A 7 1.69 -1.04 -4.50
CA PHE A 7 3.09 -1.41 -4.42
C PHE A 7 3.24 -2.89 -4.08
N VAL A 8 4.25 -3.53 -4.67
CA VAL A 8 4.71 -4.85 -4.24
C VAL A 8 5.68 -4.68 -3.08
N VAL A 9 5.46 -5.42 -2.00
CA VAL A 9 6.33 -5.49 -0.83
C VAL A 9 7.37 -6.59 -1.04
N VAL A 10 8.64 -6.23 -1.03
CA VAL A 10 9.75 -7.16 -1.31
C VAL A 10 10.75 -7.22 -0.17
N ASP A 11 11.45 -8.36 -0.06
CA ASP A 11 12.61 -8.50 0.81
C ASP A 11 13.75 -7.60 0.33
N ARG A 12 14.36 -6.84 1.26
CA ARG A 12 15.39 -5.84 0.91
C ARG A 12 16.68 -6.44 0.35
N ARG A 13 16.94 -7.72 0.62
CA ARG A 13 18.17 -8.43 0.24
C ARG A 13 17.99 -9.21 -1.06
N THR A 14 16.86 -9.88 -1.22
CA THR A 14 16.62 -10.78 -2.37
C THR A 14 15.79 -10.12 -3.47
N GLY A 15 15.02 -9.07 -3.15
CA GLY A 15 14.04 -8.49 -4.07
C GLY A 15 12.80 -9.35 -4.31
N ALA A 16 12.70 -10.53 -3.67
CA ALA A 16 11.55 -11.40 -3.80
C ALA A 16 10.34 -10.83 -3.04
N PRO A 17 9.09 -11.04 -3.51
CA PRO A 17 7.90 -10.64 -2.79
C PRO A 17 7.87 -11.26 -1.38
N VAL A 18 7.37 -10.52 -0.41
CA VAL A 18 7.27 -10.98 0.98
C VAL A 18 5.95 -10.56 1.60
N ALA A 19 5.29 -11.49 2.31
CA ALA A 19 3.97 -11.28 2.90
C ALA A 19 3.99 -10.38 4.16
N ARG A 20 4.52 -9.16 4.02
CA ARG A 20 4.62 -8.14 5.08
C ARG A 20 3.62 -6.99 4.91
N GLY A 21 2.79 -6.99 3.87
CA GLY A 21 1.79 -5.97 3.59
C GLY A 21 0.94 -5.61 4.81
N PRO A 22 0.30 -6.57 5.50
CA PRO A 22 -0.49 -6.28 6.70
C PRO A 22 0.27 -5.55 7.82
N ARG A 23 1.57 -5.82 7.97
CA ARG A 23 2.41 -5.13 8.98
C ARG A 23 2.66 -3.69 8.58
N VAL A 24 3.02 -3.48 7.31
CA VAL A 24 3.24 -2.14 6.74
C VAL A 24 1.97 -1.31 6.83
N VAL A 25 0.82 -1.86 6.44
CA VAL A 25 -0.48 -1.17 6.52
C VAL A 25 -0.82 -0.80 7.95
N LYS A 26 -0.70 -1.75 8.88
CA LYS A 26 -0.98 -1.50 10.30
C LYS A 26 -0.10 -0.40 10.89
N ALA A 27 1.19 -0.39 10.57
CA ALA A 27 2.12 0.64 11.04
C ALA A 27 1.83 2.00 10.39
N ALA A 28 1.59 2.04 9.09
CA ALA A 28 1.29 3.26 8.34
C ALA A 28 -0.05 3.88 8.73
N ALA A 29 -1.05 3.07 9.11
CA ALA A 29 -2.39 3.54 9.49
C ALA A 29 -2.37 4.47 10.72
N ALA A 30 -1.36 4.37 11.59
CA ALA A 30 -1.18 5.28 12.72
C ALA A 30 -0.95 6.74 12.27
N VAL A 31 -0.37 6.92 11.08
CA VAL A 31 -0.03 8.24 10.49
C VAL A 31 -1.00 8.62 9.38
N LEU A 32 -1.33 7.68 8.49
CA LEU A 32 -2.05 7.94 7.23
C LEU A 32 -3.57 7.69 7.28
N ARG A 33 -4.10 7.14 8.38
CA ARG A 33 -5.53 6.98 8.70
C ARG A 33 -6.50 6.92 7.51
N GLY A 34 -6.86 5.71 7.08
CA GLY A 34 -7.86 5.50 6.02
C GLY A 34 -7.36 5.76 4.60
N GLN A 35 -6.09 6.12 4.44
CA GLN A 35 -5.43 6.30 3.14
C GLN A 35 -4.44 5.18 2.81
N VAL A 36 -4.50 4.08 3.57
CA VAL A 36 -3.68 2.89 3.38
C VAL A 36 -4.54 1.67 3.63
N GLN A 37 -4.44 0.68 2.75
CA GLN A 37 -5.26 -0.54 2.79
C GLN A 37 -4.41 -1.78 2.52
N GLU A 38 -4.88 -2.91 3.07
CA GLU A 38 -4.37 -4.23 2.68
C GLU A 38 -4.99 -4.62 1.34
N GLU A 39 -4.18 -5.26 0.49
CA GLU A 39 -4.64 -5.80 -0.79
C GLU A 39 -4.82 -7.33 -0.71
N PHE A 40 -5.48 -7.95 -1.69
CA PHE A 40 -5.80 -9.38 -1.72
C PHE A 40 -4.56 -10.29 -1.51
N LEU A 41 -3.40 -9.88 -2.01
CA LEU A 41 -2.13 -10.54 -1.79
C LEU A 41 -1.39 -9.91 -0.61
N GLY A 42 -0.95 -10.71 0.37
CA GLY A 42 -0.23 -10.21 1.54
C GLY A 42 1.13 -9.55 1.25
N ALA A 43 1.58 -9.58 0.01
CA ALA A 43 2.78 -8.89 -0.49
C ALA A 43 2.44 -7.65 -1.34
N GLN A 44 1.22 -7.14 -1.26
CA GLN A 44 0.82 -5.86 -1.83
C GLN A 44 0.30 -4.93 -0.75
N VAL A 45 0.44 -3.63 -1.00
CA VAL A 45 -0.14 -2.55 -0.21
C VAL A 45 -0.66 -1.48 -1.15
N GLU A 46 -1.75 -0.84 -0.77
CA GLU A 46 -2.37 0.25 -1.51
C GLU A 46 -2.38 1.52 -0.65
N VAL A 47 -2.18 2.68 -1.30
CA VAL A 47 -2.52 3.98 -0.73
C VAL A 47 -3.49 4.75 -1.62
N CYS A 48 -4.39 5.50 -0.99
CA CYS A 48 -5.39 6.32 -1.67
C CYS A 48 -5.26 7.78 -1.25
N THR A 49 -5.11 8.69 -2.22
CA THR A 49 -5.24 10.14 -1.98
C THR A 49 -6.69 10.50 -1.67
N ARG A 50 -6.92 11.64 -1.04
CA ARG A 50 -8.27 12.19 -0.90
C ARG A 50 -8.72 12.80 -2.24
N PRO A 51 -10.02 12.75 -2.57
CA PRO A 51 -10.53 13.45 -3.74
C PRO A 51 -10.25 14.95 -3.65
N THR A 52 -9.65 15.51 -4.71
CA THR A 52 -9.36 16.94 -4.83
C THR A 52 -9.61 17.44 -6.25
N SER A 53 -9.91 18.74 -6.40
CA SER A 53 -9.95 19.44 -7.69
C SER A 53 -8.62 20.13 -8.05
N ASP A 54 -7.62 20.08 -7.16
CA ASP A 54 -6.34 20.77 -7.30
C ASP A 54 -5.18 19.77 -7.51
N LEU A 55 -4.44 19.94 -8.60
CA LEU A 55 -3.32 19.07 -8.97
C LEU A 55 -2.07 19.25 -8.08
N GLY A 56 -1.86 20.44 -7.52
CA GLY A 56 -0.79 20.71 -6.56
C GLY A 56 -1.04 20.03 -5.22
N VAL A 57 -2.29 20.05 -4.75
CA VAL A 57 -2.73 19.28 -3.57
C VAL A 57 -2.53 17.78 -3.81
N LEU A 58 -3.01 17.27 -4.96
CA LEU A 58 -2.84 15.86 -5.31
C LEU A 58 -1.37 15.43 -5.32
N ARG A 59 -0.51 16.23 -5.97
CA ARG A 59 0.95 15.98 -6.02
C ARG A 59 1.57 15.93 -4.62
N SER A 60 1.20 16.88 -3.76
CA SER A 60 1.75 16.98 -2.41
C SER A 60 1.32 15.80 -1.54
N GLU A 61 0.08 15.36 -1.69
CA GLU A 61 -0.45 14.19 -0.98
C GLU A 61 0.23 12.89 -1.45
N LEU A 62 0.38 12.68 -2.76
CA LEU A 62 1.12 11.52 -3.29
C LEU A 62 2.57 11.48 -2.78
N ALA A 63 3.26 12.63 -2.73
CA ALA A 63 4.61 12.71 -2.20
C ALA A 63 4.67 12.35 -0.71
N LEU A 64 3.69 12.80 0.08
CA LEU A 64 3.58 12.45 1.50
C LEU A 64 3.31 10.95 1.70
N LEU A 65 2.34 10.40 0.97
CA LEU A 65 1.98 8.97 1.07
C LEU A 65 3.19 8.09 0.75
N ARG A 66 3.88 8.34 -0.37
CA ARG A 66 5.09 7.58 -0.76
C ARG A 66 6.20 7.69 0.27
N LYS A 67 6.43 8.89 0.82
CA LYS A 67 7.45 9.11 1.85
C LYS A 67 7.16 8.25 3.09
N VAL A 68 5.97 8.39 3.66
CA VAL A 68 5.59 7.68 4.89
C VAL A 68 5.59 6.17 4.66
N MET A 69 5.04 5.69 3.54
CA MET A 69 5.03 4.27 3.21
C MET A 69 6.44 3.70 3.04
N GLY A 70 7.36 4.44 2.39
CA GLY A 70 8.76 4.04 2.25
C GLY A 70 9.49 3.95 3.59
N GLU A 71 9.27 4.91 4.48
CA GLU A 71 9.82 4.92 5.85
C GLU A 71 9.29 3.72 6.66
N VAL A 72 7.98 3.50 6.67
CA VAL A 72 7.35 2.39 7.38
C VAL A 72 7.81 1.02 6.83
N ALA A 73 7.88 0.86 5.51
CA ALA A 73 8.38 -0.38 4.92
C ALA A 73 9.84 -0.64 5.32
N ALA A 74 10.67 0.41 5.37
CA ALA A 74 12.06 0.29 5.80
C ALA A 74 12.15 -0.21 7.26
N ASP A 75 11.32 0.30 8.16
CA ASP A 75 11.22 -0.11 9.57
C ASP A 75 10.72 -1.55 9.71
N GLU A 76 9.77 -1.95 8.85
CA GLU A 76 9.27 -3.33 8.74
C GLU A 76 10.23 -4.28 7.98
N ARG A 77 11.45 -3.81 7.68
CA ARG A 77 12.53 -4.55 7.03
C ARG A 77 12.15 -5.10 5.64
N CYS A 78 11.38 -4.34 4.86
CA CYS A 78 11.07 -4.58 3.46
C CYS A 78 11.30 -3.32 2.59
N LEU A 79 11.08 -3.44 1.28
CA LEU A 79 11.00 -2.32 0.33
C LEU A 79 9.63 -2.33 -0.35
N LEU A 80 9.22 -1.17 -0.88
CA LEU A 80 8.09 -1.03 -1.77
C LEU A 80 8.57 -0.84 -3.21
N VAL A 81 7.99 -1.59 -4.14
CA VAL A 81 8.29 -1.50 -5.56
C VAL A 81 7.03 -1.11 -6.32
N ALA A 82 7.09 0.01 -7.05
CA ALA A 82 6.03 0.44 -7.96
C ALA A 82 6.11 -0.36 -9.26
N THR A 83 5.49 -1.54 -9.27
CA THR A 83 5.45 -2.44 -10.43
C THR A 83 4.08 -3.08 -10.53
N GLY A 84 3.55 -3.16 -11.76
CA GLY A 84 2.32 -3.92 -12.04
C GLY A 84 2.56 -5.43 -12.12
N THR A 85 3.79 -5.91 -11.93
CA THR A 85 4.14 -7.34 -11.95
C THR A 85 5.19 -7.64 -10.88
N PRO A 86 4.99 -8.67 -10.04
CA PRO A 86 5.94 -9.01 -8.99
C PRO A 86 7.36 -9.28 -9.52
N VAL A 87 8.36 -8.80 -8.78
CA VAL A 87 9.78 -9.02 -9.11
C VAL A 87 10.17 -10.44 -8.68
N ILE A 88 10.16 -11.39 -9.62
CA ILE A 88 10.55 -12.81 -9.45
C ILE A 88 9.56 -13.62 -8.57
N GLN A 89 9.03 -14.70 -9.13
CA GLN A 89 8.17 -15.64 -8.40
C GLN A 89 9.00 -16.61 -7.56
N ASP A 90 8.96 -16.47 -6.23
CA ASP A 90 9.01 -17.65 -5.36
C ASP A 90 7.57 -18.02 -5.00
N ASN A 91 7.21 -19.29 -5.13
CA ASN A 91 5.83 -19.78 -5.25
C ASN A 91 5.11 -19.87 -3.89
N THR A 92 5.51 -19.08 -2.89
CA THR A 92 5.12 -19.23 -1.48
C THR A 92 4.29 -18.08 -0.91
N ILE A 93 3.87 -17.11 -1.72
CA ILE A 93 3.05 -15.97 -1.28
C ILE A 93 1.62 -16.43 -1.00
N ARG A 94 1.15 -16.22 0.24
CA ARG A 94 -0.21 -16.55 0.67
C ARG A 94 -1.09 -15.30 0.64
N ALA A 95 -2.32 -15.43 0.12
CA ALA A 95 -3.32 -14.37 0.17
C ALA A 95 -3.67 -13.99 1.61
N SER A 96 -3.98 -12.72 1.85
CA SER A 96 -4.46 -12.25 3.15
C SER A 96 -5.91 -12.70 3.35
N PRO A 97 -6.36 -12.96 4.61
CA PRO A 97 -7.79 -13.10 4.88
C PRO A 97 -8.45 -11.76 4.57
N GLY A 98 -9.27 -11.69 3.52
CA GLY A 98 -9.87 -10.43 3.09
C GLY A 98 -10.65 -9.75 4.22
N SER A 99 -10.41 -8.45 4.43
CA SER A 99 -11.31 -7.63 5.24
C SER A 99 -12.64 -7.51 4.52
N GLN A 100 -13.74 -7.89 5.18
CA GLN A 100 -15.08 -7.55 4.70
C GLN A 100 -15.21 -6.02 4.70
N GLY A 101 -14.97 -5.41 3.54
CA GLY A 101 -15.22 -4.00 3.32
C GLY A 101 -16.71 -3.74 3.54
N VAL A 102 -17.04 -3.02 4.61
CA VAL A 102 -18.35 -2.41 4.76
C VAL A 102 -18.41 -1.28 3.74
N LEU A 103 -19.03 -1.55 2.60
CA LEU A 103 -19.59 -0.54 1.69
C LEU A 103 -20.70 0.20 2.45
N ALA A 104 -20.34 1.15 3.31
CA ALA A 104 -21.28 2.08 3.91
C ALA A 104 -21.39 3.33 3.02
N GLY A 105 -22.43 3.32 2.19
CA GLY A 105 -23.28 4.50 1.96
C GLY A 105 -22.75 5.60 1.04
N PHE A 106 -22.91 5.41 -0.27
CA PHE A 106 -23.33 6.50 -1.15
C PHE A 106 -24.76 6.20 -1.59
N THR A 107 -25.73 6.86 -0.97
CA THR A 107 -27.09 6.98 -1.51
C THR A 107 -27.16 8.35 -2.18
N THR A 108 -27.51 8.34 -3.47
CA THR A 108 -27.87 9.51 -4.29
C THR A 108 -29.02 10.30 -3.68
#